data_AF-A0A350WZY8-F1
#
_entry.id   AF-A0A350WZY8-F1
#
_cell.length_a   1.000
_cell.length_b   1.000
_cell.length_c   1.000
_cell.angle_alpha   90.00
_cell.angle_beta   90.00
_cell.angle_gamma   90.00
#
_symmetry.space_group_name_H-M   'P 1'
#
loop_
_entity.id
_entity.type
_entity.pdbx_description
1 polymer ?
#
loop_
_entity_poly.entity_id
_entity_poly.type
_entity_poly.pdbx_seq_one_letter_code
_entity_poly.pdbx_strand_id
1 'polypeptide(L)'
;MDFKVAGTAKGVTALQMDIKIDGLSREILEEALQQAKIGRMHILNHMLETISETREDLSKYAPKIKVITIKVDKIRDVIGPGGKQINEIIDKTGVKIDI
;
A
#
# COMPACT_ATOMS: atom_id res chain seq x y z
N MET A 1 -5.79 -23.94 -15.79
CA MET A 1 -6.19 -22.63 -15.26
C MET A 1 -4.96 -21.89 -14.79
N ASP A 2 -4.94 -20.56 -14.91
CA ASP A 2 -3.95 -19.72 -14.22
C ASP A 2 -4.60 -19.17 -12.94
N PHE A 3 -4.15 -19.65 -11.79
CA PHE A 3 -4.78 -19.45 -10.48
C PHE A 3 -3.81 -18.78 -9.53
N LYS A 4 -4.07 -17.51 -9.24
CA LYS A 4 -3.21 -16.66 -8.43
C LYS A 4 -3.94 -16.29 -7.15
N VAL A 5 -3.33 -16.58 -6.00
CA VAL A 5 -3.90 -16.29 -4.69
C VAL A 5 -2.86 -15.57 -3.85
N ALA A 6 -3.15 -14.31 -3.50
CA ALA A 6 -2.34 -13.50 -2.61
C ALA A 6 -3.02 -13.34 -1.24
N GLY A 7 -2.24 -13.10 -0.19
CA GLY A 7 -2.80 -13.00 1.15
C GLY A 7 -1.76 -12.84 2.25
N THR A 8 -2.27 -12.76 3.46
CA THR A 8 -1.50 -12.81 4.70
C THR A 8 -1.57 -14.20 5.32
N ALA A 9 -0.92 -14.39 6.47
CA ALA A 9 -1.11 -15.58 7.30
C ALA A 9 -2.56 -15.74 7.79
N LYS A 10 -3.32 -14.64 7.89
CA LYS A 10 -4.70 -14.62 8.41
C LYS A 10 -5.75 -14.89 7.34
N GLY A 11 -5.41 -14.73 6.06
CA GLY A 11 -6.41 -14.90 5.00
C GLY A 11 -5.95 -14.45 3.62
N VAL A 12 -6.84 -14.61 2.65
CA VAL A 12 -6.67 -14.19 1.25
C VAL A 12 -7.01 -12.70 1.14
N THR A 13 -6.18 -11.94 0.45
CA THR A 13 -6.41 -10.51 0.15
C THR A 13 -6.79 -10.29 -1.31
N ALA A 14 -6.33 -11.15 -2.21
CA ALA A 14 -6.68 -11.10 -3.62
C ALA A 14 -6.68 -12.51 -4.24
N LEU A 15 -7.58 -12.72 -5.19
CA LEU A 15 -7.67 -13.94 -5.98
C LEU A 15 -7.93 -13.55 -7.44
N GLN A 16 -7.15 -14.14 -8.35
CA GLN A 16 -7.37 -14.04 -9.78
C GLN A 16 -7.41 -15.45 -10.36
N MET A 17 -8.43 -15.71 -11.19
CA MET A 17 -8.64 -17.01 -11.81
C MET A 17 -8.92 -16.83 -13.30
N ASP A 18 -8.03 -17.36 -14.13
CA ASP A 18 -8.18 -17.43 -15.58
C ASP A 18 -8.42 -18.89 -15.99
N ILE A 19 -9.67 -19.19 -16.33
CA ILE A 19 -10.14 -20.52 -16.69
C ILE A 19 -10.16 -20.65 -18.21
N LYS A 20 -9.45 -21.66 -18.72
CA LYS A 20 -9.30 -21.92 -20.17
C LYS A 20 -10.20 -23.05 -20.70
N ILE A 21 -10.95 -23.70 -19.81
CA ILE A 21 -11.79 -24.87 -20.11
C ILE A 21 -13.15 -24.73 -19.41
N ASP A 22 -14.21 -25.25 -20.01
CA ASP A 22 -15.51 -25.30 -19.35
C ASP A 22 -15.52 -26.36 -18.25
N GLY A 23 -16.09 -26.03 -17.09
CA GLY A 23 -16.29 -26.97 -15.98
C GLY A 23 -15.14 -27.06 -14.98
N LEU A 24 -15.01 -26.07 -14.09
CA LEU A 24 -14.24 -26.21 -12.86
C LEU A 24 -15.15 -26.71 -11.74
N SER A 25 -14.90 -27.91 -11.19
CA SER A 25 -15.66 -28.39 -10.05
C SER A 25 -15.29 -27.61 -8.77
N ARG A 26 -16.23 -27.53 -7.83
CA ARG A 26 -15.98 -26.91 -6.52
C ARG A 26 -14.84 -27.60 -5.76
N GLU A 27 -14.72 -28.92 -5.91
CA GLU A 27 -13.68 -29.73 -5.26
C GLU A 27 -12.28 -29.31 -5.75
N ILE A 28 -12.10 -29.16 -7.07
CA ILE A 28 -10.81 -28.72 -7.64
C ILE A 28 -10.45 -27.31 -7.14
N LEU A 29 -11.42 -26.41 -7.02
CA LEU A 29 -11.18 -25.08 -6.48
C LEU A 29 -10.77 -25.10 -5.00
N GLU A 30 -11.41 -25.96 -4.20
CA GLU A 30 -11.09 -26.12 -2.79
C GLU A 30 -9.67 -26.69 -2.60
N GLU A 31 -9.31 -27.73 -3.36
CA GLU A 31 -7.95 -28.29 -3.38
C GLU A 31 -6.91 -27.25 -3.80
N ALA A 32 -7.19 -26.50 -4.88
CA ALA A 32 -6.30 -25.44 -5.35
C ALA A 32 -6.09 -24.34 -4.29
N LEU A 33 -7.15 -23.95 -3.55
CA LEU A 33 -7.06 -22.98 -2.46
C LEU A 33 -6.26 -23.52 -1.27
N GLN A 34 -6.43 -24.80 -0.91
CA GLN A 34 -5.66 -25.44 0.15
C GLN A 34 -4.18 -25.52 -0.21
N GLN A 35 -3.86 -25.94 -1.44
CA GLN A 35 -2.48 -25.97 -1.93
C GLN A 35 -1.88 -24.56 -1.97
N ALA A 36 -2.62 -23.56 -2.47
CA ALA A 36 -2.19 -22.17 -2.50
C ALA A 36 -1.93 -21.61 -1.09
N LYS A 37 -2.70 -22.02 -0.08
CA LYS A 37 -2.44 -21.64 1.32
C LYS A 37 -1.09 -22.17 1.80
N ILE A 38 -0.78 -23.44 1.53
CA ILE A 38 0.51 -24.05 1.94
C ILE A 38 1.67 -23.32 1.25
N GLY A 39 1.58 -23.15 -0.08
CA GLY A 39 2.60 -22.44 -0.84
C GLY A 39 2.79 -20.99 -0.39
N ARG A 40 1.69 -20.27 -0.14
CA ARG A 40 1.74 -18.90 0.39
C ARG A 40 2.43 -18.83 1.75
N MET A 41 2.13 -19.75 2.66
CA MET A 41 2.77 -19.77 3.98
C MET A 41 4.25 -20.10 3.89
N HIS A 42 4.65 -21.02 3.01
CA HIS A 42 6.06 -21.33 2.77
C HIS A 42 6.84 -20.09 2.31
N ILE A 43 6.33 -19.40 1.29
CA ILE A 43 6.96 -18.18 0.75
C ILE A 43 6.99 -17.07 1.82
N LEU A 44 5.88 -16.85 2.52
CA LEU A 44 5.79 -15.82 3.56
C LEU A 44 6.78 -16.08 4.69
N ASN A 45 6.92 -17.32 5.16
CA ASN A 45 7.87 -17.66 6.21
C ASN A 45 9.31 -17.36 5.78
N HIS A 46 9.68 -17.69 4.54
CA HIS A 46 11.01 -17.36 4.02
C HIS A 46 11.22 -15.84 3.87
N MET A 47 10.20 -15.08 3.47
CA MET A 47 10.27 -13.62 3.46
C MET A 47 10.51 -13.03 4.86
N LEU A 48 9.86 -13.60 5.88
CA LEU A 48 9.99 -13.16 7.27
C LEU A 48 11.37 -13.44 7.86
N GLU A 49 12.12 -14.42 7.34
CA GLU A 49 13.54 -14.63 7.70
C GLU A 49 14.42 -13.46 7.27
N THR A 50 14.01 -12.72 6.23
CA THR A 50 14.74 -11.54 5.73
C THR A 50 14.29 -10.25 6.42
N ILE A 51 12.98 -10.05 6.56
CA ILE A 51 12.39 -8.87 7.21
C ILE A 51 11.03 -9.23 7.80
N SER A 52 10.97 -9.33 9.12
CA SER A 52 9.77 -9.72 9.87
C SER A 52 8.82 -8.55 10.15
N GLU A 53 9.35 -7.33 10.19
CA GLU A 53 8.63 -6.12 10.55
C GLU A 53 9.03 -4.92 9.67
N THR A 54 8.17 -3.89 9.66
CA THR A 54 8.47 -2.64 8.97
C THR A 54 9.62 -1.92 9.66
N ARG A 55 10.49 -1.25 8.89
CA ARG A 55 11.54 -0.39 9.44
C ARG A 55 10.92 0.74 10.26
N GLU A 56 11.48 1.02 11.44
CA GLU A 56 11.06 2.13 12.31
C GLU A 56 11.17 3.48 11.59
N ASP A 57 12.27 3.65 10.83
CA ASP A 57 12.55 4.86 10.08
C ASP A 57 12.41 4.66 8.57
N LEU A 58 11.82 5.67 7.93
CA LEU A 58 11.86 5.85 6.48
C LEU A 58 13.30 6.10 6.00
N SER A 59 13.58 5.67 4.78
CA SER A 59 14.85 5.98 4.10
C SER A 59 15.16 7.48 4.14
N LYS A 60 16.43 7.82 4.34
CA LYS A 60 16.91 9.21 4.30
C LYS A 60 16.67 9.91 2.96
N TYR A 61 16.45 9.14 1.89
CA TYR A 61 16.17 9.64 0.55
C TYR A 61 14.69 9.60 0.18
N ALA A 62 13.84 8.96 1.00
CA ALA A 62 12.41 8.93 0.73
C ALA A 62 11.79 10.30 1.03
N PRO A 63 10.85 10.79 0.21
CA PRO A 63 10.09 11.98 0.52
C PRO A 63 9.31 11.76 1.82
N LYS A 64 9.38 12.73 2.73
CA LYS A 64 8.69 12.67 4.03
C LYS A 64 7.48 13.58 4.00
N ILE A 65 6.34 13.04 4.43
CA ILE A 65 5.12 13.82 4.63
C ILE A 65 5.09 14.27 6.09
N LYS A 66 4.90 15.57 6.32
CA LYS A 66 4.64 16.12 7.65
C LYS A 66 3.25 16.74 7.64
N VAL A 67 2.41 16.29 8.56
CA VAL A 67 1.09 16.89 8.79
C VAL A 67 1.25 17.89 9.93
N ILE A 68 0.91 19.15 9.65
CA ILE A 68 0.95 20.23 10.62
C ILE A 68 -0.46 20.78 10.76
N THR A 69 -1.00 20.77 11.97
CA THR A 69 -2.31 21.37 12.24
C THR A 69 -2.13 22.84 12.56
N ILE A 70 -2.78 23.70 11.78
CA ILE A 70 -2.85 25.14 12.05
C ILE A 70 -4.24 25.51 12.56
N LYS A 71 -4.32 26.61 13.32
CA LYS A 71 -5.63 27.13 13.73
C LYS A 71 -6.40 27.62 12.49
N VAL A 72 -7.71 27.38 12.46
CA VAL A 72 -8.57 27.70 11.31
C VAL A 72 -8.56 29.20 10.97
N ASP A 73 -8.43 30.07 11.97
CA ASP A 73 -8.31 31.53 11.79
C ASP A 73 -7.02 31.93 11.06
N LYS A 74 -5.98 31.09 11.13
CA LYS A 74 -4.67 31.32 10.52
C LYS A 74 -4.50 30.73 9.11
N ILE A 75 -5.51 30.03 8.59
CA ILE A 75 -5.44 29.46 7.23
C ILE A 75 -5.24 30.53 6.16
N ARG A 76 -5.89 31.69 6.31
CA ARG A 76 -5.79 32.81 5.36
C ARG A 76 -4.38 33.41 5.33
N ASP A 77 -3.71 33.43 6.48
CA ASP A 77 -2.34 33.92 6.61
C ASP A 77 -1.35 32.98 5.91
N VAL A 78 -1.60 31.66 5.91
CA VAL A 78 -0.72 30.68 5.25
C VAL A 78 -0.92 30.66 3.74
N ILE A 79 -2.18 30.72 3.28
CA ILE A 79 -2.50 30.73 1.84
C ILE A 79 -2.09 32.08 1.22
N GLY A 80 -2.33 33.18 1.94
CA GLY A 80 -2.18 34.54 1.42
C GLY A 80 -3.24 34.91 0.37
N PRO A 81 -3.26 36.17 -0.09
CA PRO A 81 -4.22 36.62 -1.10
C PRO A 81 -4.01 35.85 -2.42
N GLY A 82 -5.07 35.16 -2.88
CA GLY A 82 -5.05 34.38 -4.12
C GLY A 82 -4.07 33.19 -4.12
N GLY A 83 -3.63 32.71 -2.96
CA GLY A 83 -2.65 31.63 -2.87
C GLY A 83 -1.20 32.06 -3.12
N LYS A 84 -0.92 33.37 -3.21
CA LYS A 84 0.42 33.88 -3.52
C LYS A 84 1.47 33.38 -2.53
N GLN A 85 1.15 33.37 -1.24
CA GLN A 85 2.12 33.05 -0.20
C GLN A 85 2.43 31.54 -0.16
N ILE A 86 1.40 30.69 -0.27
CA ILE A 86 1.61 29.24 -0.35
C ILE A 86 2.37 28.84 -1.62
N ASN A 87 2.05 29.43 -2.78
CA ASN A 87 2.77 29.16 -4.02
C ASN A 87 4.23 29.59 -3.94
N GLU A 88 4.51 30.75 -3.34
CA GLU A 88 5.89 31.22 -3.11
C GLU A 88 6.68 30.25 -2.19
N ILE A 89 6.05 29.69 -1.17
CA ILE A 89 6.68 28.69 -0.29
C ILE A 89 6.98 27.41 -1.10
N ILE A 90 6.04 26.92 -1.90
CA ILE A 90 6.21 25.74 -2.76
C ILE A 90 7.37 25.96 -3.73
N ASP A 91 7.41 27.09 -4.43
CA ASP A 91 8.44 27.41 -5.43
C ASP A 91 9.84 27.49 -4.79
N LYS A 92 9.95 28.08 -3.58
CA LYS A 92 11.24 28.24 -2.89
C LYS A 92 11.76 26.95 -2.26
N THR A 93 10.87 26.11 -1.75
CA THR A 93 11.25 24.92 -0.97
C THR A 93 11.17 23.63 -1.79
N GLY A 94 10.49 23.65 -2.93
CA GLY A 94 10.22 22.47 -3.75
C GLY A 94 9.30 21.44 -3.08
N VAL A 95 8.66 21.80 -1.96
CA VAL A 95 7.76 20.88 -1.24
C VAL A 95 6.36 20.96 -1.83
N LYS A 96 5.64 19.83 -1.79
CA LYS A 96 4.21 19.81 -2.07
C LYS A 96 3.45 20.12 -0.78
N ILE A 97 2.63 21.15 -0.79
CA ILE A 97 1.74 21.52 0.33
C ILE A 97 0.30 21.23 -0.08
N ASP A 98 -0.44 20.61 0.82
CA ASP A 98 -1.88 20.35 0.74
C ASP A 98 -2.52 20.88 2.03
N ILE A 99 -3.58 21.69 1.93
CA ILE A 99 -4.22 22.38 3.06
C ILE A 99 -5.71 22.04 3.10
#